data_AF-A0A9X3K5H5-F1
#
_entry.id   AF-A0A9X3K5H5-F1
#
_cell.length_a   1.000
_cell.length_b   1.000
_cell.length_c   1.000
_cell.angle_alpha   90.00
_cell.angle_beta   90.00
_cell.angle_gamma   90.00
#
_symmetry.space_group_name_H-M   'P 1'
#
loop_
_entity.id
_entity.type
_entity.pdbx_description
1 polymer ?
#
loop_
_entity_poly.entity_id
_entity_poly.type
_entity_poly.pdbx_seq_one_letter_code
_entity_poly.pdbx_strand_id
1 'polypeptide(L)'
;MPTSKKARNARKIPIPSAKVGNRRSETRSSSGNKSFQEKLKLVDWTDLELFLDVVEAGSLRAGASKTGRAVGTIRRRLQRIEDKLSEVIAQRGPSGLRLTRVGEKLLLTAREMRLTRQSAEAVRPSAGERERIRMAVTEGLGTYWLMPRLVEFQRANPGLDVDLHCDMSRSDVAGGECDLAVQLEPPAEGTAIVRHIGCLHLMPFAAESYLKVAGTPTSVDEWPNHKLVWQEADQVASYLLPFILGRSEVPGLISIRTNSSSAHFRAIATGGGIGILPTYARAISRRVRPLDLDVRLRREIFCVANPAKASSSGVQSVITWLTSCFAGDIYPWFRDEFVHPRDFEQAISSRHVIGLFEGFIDNIAADEPD
;
A
#
# COMPACT_ATOMS: atom_id res chain seq x y z
N MET A 1 30.66 -32.99 66.83
CA MET A 1 31.12 -31.74 66.19
C MET A 1 30.23 -31.41 64.99
N PRO A 2 29.96 -30.12 64.73
CA PRO A 2 28.78 -29.65 64.01
C PRO A 2 29.10 -28.85 62.71
N THR A 3 28.04 -28.26 62.16
CA THR A 3 27.95 -27.01 61.37
C THR A 3 28.02 -27.13 59.83
N SER A 4 27.25 -26.38 59.03
CA SER A 4 26.25 -25.33 59.29
C SER A 4 25.38 -25.12 58.02
N LYS A 5 24.06 -25.07 58.18
CA LYS A 5 23.09 -24.45 57.27
C LYS A 5 23.00 -22.93 57.58
N LYS A 6 22.97 -22.08 56.55
CA LYS A 6 22.36 -20.72 56.54
C LYS A 6 21.85 -20.47 55.11
N ALA A 7 20.56 -20.30 54.78
CA ALA A 7 19.49 -19.42 55.26
C ALA A 7 19.67 -17.94 54.89
N ARG A 8 18.83 -17.45 53.97
CA ARG A 8 18.39 -16.04 53.81
C ARG A 8 17.11 -16.03 52.96
N ASN A 9 15.94 -16.27 53.54
CA ASN A 9 14.99 -15.34 54.18
C ASN A 9 14.50 -14.17 53.30
N ALA A 10 13.28 -14.35 52.79
CA ALA A 10 12.37 -13.30 52.36
C ALA A 10 11.80 -12.54 53.59
N ARG A 11 11.57 -11.23 53.46
CA ARG A 11 10.75 -10.44 54.40
C ARG A 11 9.89 -9.41 53.64
N LYS A 12 8.63 -9.34 54.07
CA LYS A 12 7.56 -8.41 53.66
C LYS A 12 7.65 -7.05 54.39
N ILE A 13 7.31 -5.99 53.64
CA ILE A 13 6.47 -4.77 53.86
C ILE A 13 6.27 -4.22 55.30
N PRO A 14 6.33 -2.88 55.49
CA PRO A 14 5.13 -2.12 55.94
C PRO A 14 4.96 -0.69 55.36
N ILE A 15 3.70 -0.23 55.25
CA ILE A 15 3.25 1.18 55.18
C ILE A 15 2.99 1.63 56.65
N PRO A 16 3.34 2.86 57.13
CA PRO A 16 2.31 3.93 57.24
C PRO A 16 2.77 5.41 57.33
N SER A 17 1.77 6.28 57.09
CA SER A 17 1.52 7.59 57.73
C SER A 17 2.04 8.89 57.11
N ALA A 18 1.06 9.71 56.72
CA ALA A 18 1.16 11.13 56.40
C ALA A 18 1.49 11.99 57.64
N LYS A 19 2.21 13.11 57.43
CA LYS A 19 1.92 14.38 58.13
C LYS A 19 2.40 15.60 57.34
N VAL A 20 1.46 16.53 57.30
CA VAL A 20 1.41 17.89 56.73
C VAL A 20 2.64 18.75 57.06
N GLY A 21 3.17 19.40 56.02
CA GLY A 21 4.03 20.58 56.12
C GLY A 21 3.60 21.61 55.08
N ASN A 22 2.65 22.46 55.44
CA ASN A 22 2.22 23.61 54.65
C ASN A 22 3.22 24.76 54.84
N ARG A 23 3.92 25.19 53.78
CA ARG A 23 4.37 26.59 53.62
C ARG A 23 4.73 26.89 52.16
N ARG A 24 4.05 27.92 51.68
CA ARG A 24 4.07 28.56 50.37
C ARG A 24 5.48 28.93 49.89
N SER A 25 5.75 28.70 48.61
CA SER A 25 6.32 29.73 47.72
C SER A 25 5.86 29.46 46.28
N GLU A 26 5.66 30.55 45.57
CA GLU A 26 4.85 30.69 44.38
C GLU A 26 5.55 30.25 43.09
N THR A 27 4.70 29.88 42.12
CA THR A 27 4.84 30.11 40.67
C THR A 27 6.05 29.51 39.92
N ARG A 28 5.75 28.56 39.02
CA ARG A 28 5.93 28.77 37.57
C ARG A 28 5.12 27.76 36.75
N SER A 29 3.94 28.22 36.31
CA SER A 29 3.35 28.04 34.97
C SER A 29 3.64 26.74 34.20
N SER A 30 2.61 25.90 34.07
CA SER A 30 2.46 24.93 32.97
C SER A 30 2.39 25.67 31.63
N SER A 31 3.45 25.62 30.83
CA SER A 31 3.40 26.06 29.43
C SER A 31 2.87 24.92 28.55
N GLY A 32 1.81 25.21 27.78
CA GLY A 32 1.01 24.24 27.04
C GLY A 32 1.76 23.52 25.92
N ASN A 33 1.72 22.19 25.93
CA ASN A 33 2.28 21.39 24.85
C ASN A 33 1.21 21.19 23.77
N LYS A 34 1.28 22.01 22.71
CA LYS A 34 0.41 21.91 21.53
C LYS A 34 0.53 20.53 20.89
N SER A 35 -0.57 19.98 20.40
CA SER A 35 -0.60 18.71 19.65
C SER A 35 0.23 18.81 18.36
N PHE A 36 0.71 17.67 17.83
CA PHE A 36 1.46 17.62 16.57
C PHE A 36 0.76 18.35 15.43
N GLN A 37 -0.57 18.22 15.33
CA GLN A 37 -1.38 18.89 14.31
C GLN A 37 -1.39 20.41 14.46
N GLU A 38 -1.42 20.92 15.70
CA GLU A 38 -1.35 22.36 15.96
C GLU A 38 0.04 22.94 15.69
N LYS A 39 1.10 22.17 15.95
CA LYS A 39 2.47 22.57 15.61
C LYS A 39 2.71 22.54 14.10
N LEU A 40 2.13 21.58 13.39
CA LEU A 40 2.25 21.46 11.93
C LEU A 40 1.66 22.68 11.20
N LYS A 41 0.57 23.27 11.73
CA LYS A 41 -0.01 24.52 11.18
C LYS A 41 0.96 25.70 11.16
N LEU A 42 2.03 25.65 11.97
CA LEU A 42 3.05 26.71 12.01
C LEU A 42 4.13 26.51 10.93
N VAL A 43 4.24 25.31 10.35
CA VAL A 43 5.25 24.96 9.35
C VAL A 43 4.88 25.55 7.99
N ASP A 44 5.88 26.12 7.32
CA ASP A 44 5.69 26.72 5.99
C ASP A 44 5.64 25.61 4.94
N TRP A 45 4.69 25.70 4.01
CA TRP A 45 4.52 24.70 2.97
C TRP A 45 5.75 24.53 2.07
N THR A 46 6.40 25.63 1.69
CA THR A 46 7.61 25.56 0.85
C THR A 46 8.79 24.93 1.60
N ASP A 47 8.76 24.93 2.94
CA ASP A 47 9.72 24.16 3.74
C ASP A 47 9.34 22.66 3.73
N LEU A 48 8.05 22.30 3.77
CA LEU A 48 7.58 20.91 3.63
C LEU A 48 7.87 20.32 2.24
N GLU A 49 7.68 21.07 1.15
CA GLU A 49 8.06 20.63 -0.19
C GLU A 49 9.54 20.32 -0.30
N LEU A 50 10.38 21.21 0.25
CA LEU A 50 11.82 21.01 0.28
C LEU A 50 12.20 19.78 1.10
N PHE A 51 11.51 19.54 2.22
CA PHE A 51 11.69 18.33 3.01
C PHE A 51 11.38 17.07 2.20
N LEU A 52 10.25 17.03 1.48
CA LEU A 52 9.88 15.92 0.60
C LEU A 52 10.94 15.66 -0.46
N ASP A 53 11.38 16.70 -1.17
CA ASP A 53 12.37 16.57 -2.26
C ASP A 53 13.71 16.01 -1.77
N VAL A 54 14.10 16.41 -0.56
CA VAL A 54 15.35 15.98 0.09
C VAL A 54 15.26 14.55 0.60
N VAL A 55 14.11 14.15 1.16
CA VAL A 55 13.86 12.78 1.61
C VAL A 55 13.86 11.82 0.42
N GLU A 56 13.17 12.17 -0.67
CA GLU A 56 13.17 11.39 -1.91
C GLU A 56 14.56 11.25 -2.52
N ALA A 57 15.40 12.29 -2.40
CA ALA A 57 16.78 12.26 -2.89
C ALA A 57 17.75 11.48 -1.97
N GLY A 58 17.32 11.07 -0.78
CA GLY A 58 18.09 10.24 0.16
C GLY A 58 19.27 10.93 0.88
N SER A 59 19.68 12.12 0.44
CA SER A 59 20.73 12.90 1.11
C SER A 59 20.60 14.40 0.86
N LEU A 60 21.20 15.22 1.73
CA LEU A 60 21.20 16.69 1.57
C LEU A 60 21.96 17.15 0.33
N ARG A 61 23.01 16.44 -0.08
CA ARG A 61 23.76 16.76 -1.30
C ARG A 61 22.95 16.42 -2.55
N ALA A 62 22.29 15.26 -2.57
CA ALA A 62 21.41 14.89 -3.66
C ALA A 62 20.19 15.82 -3.75
N GLY A 63 19.59 16.17 -2.61
CA GLY A 63 18.50 17.15 -2.54
C GLY A 63 18.93 18.56 -2.99
N ALA A 64 20.16 18.98 -2.68
CA ALA A 64 20.74 20.22 -3.18
C ALA A 64 20.88 20.22 -4.70
N SER A 65 21.38 19.12 -5.27
CA SER A 65 21.47 18.93 -6.73
C SER A 65 20.08 18.98 -7.37
N LYS A 66 19.11 18.22 -6.83
CA LYS A 66 17.73 18.14 -7.35
C LYS A 66 17.00 19.48 -7.31
N THR A 67 17.21 20.30 -6.28
CA THR A 67 16.45 21.54 -6.06
C THR A 67 17.18 22.80 -6.52
N GLY A 68 18.44 22.69 -6.97
CA GLY A 68 19.29 23.84 -7.32
C GLY A 68 19.66 24.74 -6.15
N ARG A 69 19.51 24.27 -4.90
CA ARG A 69 19.73 25.05 -3.67
C ARG A 69 21.02 24.64 -2.97
N ALA A 70 21.72 25.61 -2.37
CA ALA A 70 22.88 25.32 -1.54
C ALA A 70 22.53 24.43 -0.33
N VAL A 71 23.39 23.46 0.02
CA VAL A 71 23.21 22.54 1.15
C VAL A 71 22.97 23.27 2.47
N GLY A 72 23.63 24.42 2.69
CA GLY A 72 23.42 25.26 3.88
C GLY A 72 22.00 25.82 3.97
N THR A 73 21.41 26.20 2.84
CA THR A 73 20.01 26.68 2.75
C THR A 73 19.04 25.56 3.08
N ILE A 74 19.26 24.36 2.55
CA ILE A 74 18.43 23.19 2.85
C ILE A 74 18.50 22.87 4.35
N ARG A 75 19.71 22.82 4.92
CA ARG A 75 19.89 22.56 6.36
C ARG A 75 19.13 23.56 7.22
N ARG A 76 19.24 24.86 6.92
CA ARG A 76 18.54 25.92 7.66
C ARG A 76 17.02 25.75 7.56
N ARG A 77 16.50 25.38 6.38
CA ARG A 77 15.06 25.18 6.20
C ARG A 77 14.53 23.97 6.96
N LEU A 78 15.27 22.85 6.95
CA LEU A 78 14.90 21.68 7.77
C LEU A 78 14.93 22.00 9.26
N GLN A 79 15.95 22.73 9.72
CA GLN A 79 16.02 23.20 11.12
C GLN A 79 14.78 24.02 11.50
N ARG A 80 14.30 24.90 10.63
CA ARG A 80 13.07 25.68 10.90
C ARG A 80 11.84 24.80 11.09
N ILE A 81 11.75 23.67 10.37
CA ILE A 81 10.66 22.71 10.57
C ILE A 81 10.80 22.08 11.95
N GLU A 82 12.00 21.63 12.30
CA GLU A 82 12.30 21.02 13.60
C GLU A 82 12.02 21.98 14.77
N ASP A 83 12.39 23.25 14.64
CA ASP A 83 12.16 24.28 15.65
C ASP A 83 10.66 24.50 15.87
N LYS A 84 9.87 24.54 14.78
CA LYS A 84 8.41 24.72 14.82
C LYS A 84 7.68 23.50 15.40
N LEU A 85 8.19 22.30 15.15
CA LEU A 85 7.66 21.06 15.72
C LEU A 85 8.20 20.79 17.13
N SER A 86 9.29 21.46 17.52
CA SER A 86 10.09 21.20 18.71
C SER A 86 10.59 19.75 18.79
N GLU A 87 10.86 19.14 17.63
CA GLU A 87 11.21 17.73 17.47
C GLU A 87 12.21 17.57 16.32
N VAL A 88 13.17 16.66 16.46
CA VAL A 88 14.10 16.32 15.38
C VAL A 88 13.38 15.45 14.35
N ILE A 89 13.41 15.82 13.07
CA ILE A 89 12.70 15.09 12.01
C ILE A 89 13.63 14.16 11.23
N ALA A 90 14.94 14.46 11.20
CA ALA A 90 15.90 13.63 10.48
C ALA A 90 17.29 13.64 11.14
N GLN A 91 17.96 12.50 11.09
CA GLN A 91 19.33 12.30 11.57
C GLN A 91 20.24 11.97 10.39
N ARG A 92 21.49 12.40 10.49
CA ARG A 92 22.52 12.06 9.50
C ARG A 92 23.22 10.78 9.91
N GLY A 93 23.22 9.80 9.02
CA GLY A 93 24.01 8.58 9.17
C GLY A 93 25.07 8.45 8.07
N PRO A 94 25.99 7.48 8.20
CA PRO A 94 26.97 7.14 7.16
C PRO A 94 26.33 6.77 5.82
N SER A 95 25.08 6.29 5.85
CA SER A 95 24.27 5.86 4.69
C SER A 95 23.36 6.95 4.11
N GLY A 96 23.39 8.19 4.64
CA GLY A 96 22.53 9.29 4.17
C GLY A 96 21.58 9.82 5.25
N LEU A 97 20.43 10.33 4.81
CA LEU A 97 19.41 10.90 5.68
C LEU A 97 18.50 9.79 6.24
N ARG A 98 18.36 9.69 7.56
CA ARG A 98 17.42 8.77 8.22
C ARG A 98 16.36 9.57 8.96
N LEU A 99 15.08 9.25 8.71
CA LEU A 99 13.97 9.93 9.40
C LEU A 99 13.82 9.42 10.83
N THR A 100 13.36 10.31 11.72
CA THR A 100 12.87 9.91 13.04
C THR A 100 11.40 9.49 12.93
N ARG A 101 10.81 8.92 13.99
CA ARG A 101 9.37 8.62 14.03
C ARG A 101 8.48 9.85 13.75
N VAL A 102 8.91 11.03 14.21
CA VAL A 102 8.22 12.30 13.92
C VAL A 102 8.40 12.69 12.45
N GLY A 103 9.61 12.49 11.90
CA GLY A 103 9.90 12.69 10.48
C GLY A 103 9.11 11.79 9.54
N GLU A 104 8.90 10.51 9.89
CA GLU A 104 8.06 9.58 9.14
C GLU A 104 6.60 10.02 9.14
N LYS A 105 6.08 10.45 10.30
CA LYS A 105 4.72 11.01 10.40
C LYS A 105 4.57 12.30 9.58
N LEU A 106 5.59 13.16 9.62
CA LEU A 106 5.64 14.37 8.82
C LEU A 106 5.69 14.06 7.32
N LEU A 107 6.45 13.04 6.91
CA LEU A 107 6.55 12.58 5.52
C LEU A 107 5.17 12.16 4.98
N LEU A 108 4.44 11.34 5.72
CA LEU A 108 3.08 10.91 5.35
C LEU A 108 2.16 12.13 5.19
N THR A 109 2.17 13.03 6.17
CA THR A 109 1.29 14.22 6.15
C THR A 109 1.67 15.19 5.03
N ALA A 110 2.97 15.41 4.80
CA ALA A 110 3.45 16.29 3.74
C ALA A 110 3.15 15.74 2.34
N ARG A 111 3.21 14.41 2.13
CA ARG A 111 2.78 13.75 0.89
C ARG A 111 1.29 13.99 0.62
N GLU A 112 0.45 13.80 1.63
CA GLU A 112 -1.00 14.06 1.55
C GLU A 112 -1.31 15.53 1.21
N MET A 113 -0.61 16.47 1.86
CA MET A 113 -0.73 17.90 1.58
C MET A 113 -0.25 18.26 0.17
N ARG A 114 0.82 17.63 -0.34
CA ARG A 114 1.33 17.85 -1.71
C ARG A 114 0.27 17.45 -2.73
N LEU A 115 -0.35 16.28 -2.53
CA LEU A 115 -1.43 15.80 -3.38
C LEU A 115 -2.64 16.76 -3.35
N THR A 116 -3.04 17.20 -2.16
CA THR A 116 -4.15 18.15 -1.97
C THR A 116 -3.87 19.52 -2.61
N ARG A 117 -2.62 19.97 -2.61
CA ARG A 117 -2.24 21.24 -3.23
C ARG A 117 -2.13 21.13 -4.74
N GLN A 118 -1.53 20.06 -5.27
CA GLN A 118 -1.51 19.80 -6.71
C GLN A 118 -2.94 19.74 -7.26
N SER A 119 -3.86 19.15 -6.50
CA SER A 119 -5.27 19.14 -6.85
C SER A 119 -5.91 20.54 -6.76
N ALA A 120 -5.55 21.37 -5.76
CA ALA A 120 -6.00 22.76 -5.66
C ALA A 120 -5.41 23.68 -6.75
N GLU A 121 -4.19 23.44 -7.23
CA GLU A 121 -3.59 24.15 -8.35
C GLU A 121 -4.23 23.74 -9.69
N ALA A 122 -4.77 22.51 -9.77
CA ALA A 122 -5.68 22.08 -10.84
C ALA A 122 -7.08 22.74 -10.76
N VAL A 123 -7.41 23.46 -9.66
CA VAL A 123 -8.64 24.28 -9.51
C VAL A 123 -8.53 25.66 -10.19
N ARG A 124 -7.64 25.83 -11.18
CA ARG A 124 -7.86 26.84 -12.24
C ARG A 124 -8.37 26.19 -13.53
N PRO A 125 -9.58 25.62 -13.55
CA PRO A 125 -10.28 25.45 -14.81
C PRO A 125 -10.72 26.85 -15.27
N SER A 126 -10.42 27.17 -16.53
CA SER A 126 -11.31 27.97 -17.34
C SER A 126 -12.74 27.48 -17.09
N ALA A 127 -13.64 28.40 -16.74
CA ALA A 127 -14.98 28.10 -16.26
C ALA A 127 -15.67 26.96 -17.03
N GLY A 128 -15.95 25.84 -16.34
CA GLY A 128 -16.99 24.88 -16.72
C GLY A 128 -16.58 23.57 -17.41
N GLU A 129 -15.37 23.44 -17.96
CA GLU A 129 -15.00 22.23 -18.71
C GLU A 129 -14.19 21.25 -17.84
N ARG A 130 -14.72 20.03 -17.66
CA ARG A 130 -14.00 18.94 -16.98
C ARG A 130 -13.05 18.28 -17.97
N GLU A 131 -11.81 18.04 -17.56
CA GLU A 131 -10.89 17.25 -18.35
C GLU A 131 -11.21 15.76 -18.17
N ARG A 132 -11.64 15.09 -19.25
CA ARG A 132 -11.89 13.66 -19.24
C ARG A 132 -10.62 12.86 -19.46
N ILE A 133 -10.37 11.87 -18.60
CA ILE A 133 -9.21 10.98 -18.65
C ILE A 133 -9.71 9.54 -18.73
N ARG A 134 -9.37 8.86 -19.83
CA ARG A 134 -9.69 7.45 -20.05
C ARG A 134 -8.54 6.59 -19.56
N MET A 135 -8.86 5.66 -18.67
CA MET A 135 -7.92 4.78 -18.01
C MET A 135 -8.30 3.32 -18.24
N ALA A 136 -7.32 2.46 -18.46
CA ALA A 136 -7.52 1.02 -18.50
C ALA A 136 -6.72 0.29 -17.41
N VAL A 137 -7.29 -0.78 -16.85
CA VAL A 137 -6.61 -1.63 -15.85
C VAL A 137 -7.22 -3.03 -15.86
N THR A 138 -6.45 -4.03 -15.43
CA THR A 138 -6.99 -5.37 -15.18
C THR A 138 -8.14 -5.32 -14.19
N GLU A 139 -9.18 -6.12 -14.42
CA GLU A 139 -10.41 -6.09 -13.64
C GLU A 139 -10.16 -6.30 -12.13
N GLY A 140 -9.20 -7.13 -11.75
CA GLY A 140 -8.86 -7.36 -10.34
C GLY A 140 -8.25 -6.13 -9.66
N LEU A 141 -7.25 -5.50 -10.28
CA LEU A 141 -6.64 -4.27 -9.74
C LEU A 141 -7.63 -3.10 -9.80
N GLY A 142 -8.42 -2.99 -10.86
CA GLY A 142 -9.46 -1.98 -10.98
C GLY A 142 -10.50 -2.08 -9.86
N THR A 143 -11.10 -3.27 -9.71
CA THR A 143 -12.20 -3.52 -8.76
C THR A 143 -11.73 -3.43 -7.31
N TYR A 144 -10.67 -4.16 -6.95
CA TYR A 144 -10.28 -4.31 -5.55
C TYR A 144 -9.30 -3.24 -5.08
N TRP A 145 -8.48 -2.67 -5.97
CA TRP A 145 -7.38 -1.81 -5.56
C TRP A 145 -7.60 -0.33 -5.89
N LEU A 146 -7.90 -0.02 -7.15
CA LEU A 146 -7.97 1.37 -7.63
C LEU A 146 -9.33 2.01 -7.35
N MET A 147 -10.45 1.32 -7.60
CA MET A 147 -11.78 1.91 -7.44
C MET A 147 -12.05 2.46 -6.04
N PRO A 148 -11.72 1.76 -4.93
CA PRO A 148 -11.89 2.32 -3.58
C PRO A 148 -11.11 3.63 -3.36
N ARG A 149 -9.94 3.78 -3.99
CA ARG A 149 -9.08 4.98 -3.90
C ARG A 149 -9.49 6.07 -4.86
N LEU A 150 -10.09 5.70 -5.99
CA LEU A 150 -10.52 6.65 -7.02
C LEU A 150 -11.59 7.59 -6.47
N VAL A 151 -12.43 7.13 -5.54
CA VAL A 151 -13.44 7.95 -4.86
C VAL A 151 -12.80 9.12 -4.10
N GLU A 152 -11.72 8.88 -3.35
CA GLU A 152 -11.01 9.93 -2.61
C GLU A 152 -10.26 10.86 -3.57
N PHE A 153 -9.63 10.30 -4.60
CA PHE A 153 -8.97 11.08 -5.64
C PHE A 153 -9.94 12.03 -6.35
N GLN A 154 -11.13 11.56 -6.70
CA GLN A 154 -12.15 12.34 -7.38
C GLN A 154 -12.66 13.49 -6.50
N ARG A 155 -12.79 13.27 -5.19
CA ARG A 155 -13.15 14.35 -4.23
C ARG A 155 -12.09 15.45 -4.18
N ALA A 156 -10.82 15.08 -4.27
CA ALA A 156 -9.72 16.04 -4.30
C ALA A 156 -9.59 16.75 -5.66
N ASN A 157 -10.08 16.15 -6.76
CA ASN A 157 -9.90 16.62 -8.13
C ASN A 157 -11.26 16.77 -8.88
N PRO A 158 -12.16 17.67 -8.43
CA PRO A 158 -13.51 17.79 -9.01
C PRO A 158 -13.54 18.30 -10.47
N GLY A 159 -12.42 18.83 -10.97
CA GLY A 159 -12.26 19.26 -12.37
C GLY A 159 -11.92 18.12 -13.33
N LEU A 160 -11.66 16.91 -12.84
CA LEU A 160 -11.38 15.74 -13.67
C LEU A 160 -12.63 14.88 -13.83
N ASP A 161 -12.79 14.28 -15.01
CA ASP A 161 -13.77 13.23 -15.30
C ASP A 161 -13.01 11.94 -15.60
N VAL A 162 -12.90 11.05 -14.62
CA VAL A 162 -12.12 9.81 -14.77
C VAL A 162 -13.02 8.68 -15.27
N ASP A 163 -12.70 8.17 -16.45
CA ASP A 163 -13.35 7.03 -17.10
C ASP A 163 -12.46 5.79 -16.98
N LEU A 164 -12.71 4.95 -15.96
CA LEU A 164 -11.90 3.77 -15.67
C LEU A 164 -12.53 2.50 -16.24
N HIS A 165 -11.83 1.89 -17.20
CA HIS A 165 -12.19 0.63 -17.84
C HIS A 165 -11.45 -0.52 -17.17
N CYS A 166 -12.22 -1.41 -16.56
CA CYS A 166 -11.74 -2.60 -15.87
C CYS A 166 -11.93 -3.81 -16.79
N ASP A 167 -10.92 -4.13 -17.60
CA ASP A 167 -10.94 -5.27 -18.52
C ASP A 167 -9.63 -6.05 -18.40
N MET A 168 -9.73 -7.36 -18.57
CA MET A 168 -8.58 -8.25 -18.60
C MET A 168 -7.90 -8.32 -19.96
N SER A 169 -8.50 -7.73 -21.00
CA SER A 169 -7.87 -7.48 -22.30
C SER A 169 -6.72 -6.46 -22.18
N ARG A 170 -5.81 -6.45 -23.17
CA ARG A 170 -4.81 -5.38 -23.28
C ARG A 170 -5.41 -4.23 -24.10
N SER A 171 -5.32 -3.02 -23.57
CA SER A 171 -5.74 -1.81 -24.30
C SER A 171 -4.58 -1.19 -25.09
N ASP A 172 -4.87 -0.69 -26.28
CA ASP A 172 -3.92 0.04 -27.12
C ASP A 172 -3.85 1.53 -26.71
N VAL A 173 -2.94 1.82 -25.78
CA VAL A 173 -2.65 3.19 -25.34
C VAL A 173 -1.99 4.01 -26.45
N ALA A 174 -1.18 3.38 -27.30
CA ALA A 174 -0.47 4.07 -28.38
C ALA A 174 -1.41 4.48 -29.52
N GLY A 175 -2.40 3.63 -29.83
CA GLY A 175 -3.50 3.89 -30.77
C GLY A 175 -4.58 4.83 -30.23
N GLY A 176 -4.51 5.21 -28.95
CA GLY A 176 -5.39 6.21 -28.34
C GLY A 176 -6.74 5.67 -27.83
N GLU A 177 -6.86 4.36 -27.61
CA GLU A 177 -8.05 3.77 -26.96
C GLU A 177 -8.23 4.32 -25.54
N CYS A 178 -7.12 4.58 -24.84
CA CYS A 178 -7.09 5.22 -23.53
C CYS A 178 -5.91 6.20 -23.40
N ASP A 179 -6.02 7.12 -22.45
CA ASP A 179 -4.97 8.10 -22.14
C ASP A 179 -3.89 7.45 -21.25
N LEU A 180 -4.30 6.52 -20.38
CA LEU A 180 -3.46 5.82 -19.41
C LEU A 180 -3.88 4.35 -19.29
N ALA A 181 -2.92 3.47 -19.03
CA ALA A 181 -3.20 2.09 -18.64
C ALA A 181 -2.28 1.61 -17.52
N VAL A 182 -2.82 0.74 -16.66
CA VAL A 182 -2.05 -0.09 -15.72
C VAL A 182 -1.96 -1.49 -16.31
N GLN A 183 -0.77 -1.89 -16.73
CA GLN A 183 -0.52 -3.16 -17.44
C GLN A 183 0.45 -4.05 -16.65
N LEU A 184 0.26 -5.37 -16.76
CA LEU A 184 1.12 -6.36 -16.10
C LEU A 184 2.31 -6.83 -16.94
N GLU A 185 2.40 -6.32 -18.16
CA GLU A 185 3.50 -6.51 -19.10
C GLU A 185 3.77 -5.18 -19.79
N PRO A 186 5.02 -4.90 -20.18
CA PRO A 186 5.28 -3.72 -21.00
C PRO A 186 4.63 -3.89 -22.38
N PRO A 187 4.20 -2.80 -23.04
CA PRO A 187 3.72 -2.87 -24.41
C PRO A 187 4.81 -3.44 -25.34
N ALA A 188 4.42 -4.32 -26.26
CA ALA A 188 5.34 -5.02 -27.14
C ALA A 188 6.03 -4.07 -28.14
N GLU A 189 5.30 -3.07 -28.63
CA GLU A 189 5.76 -2.05 -29.57
C GLU A 189 5.03 -0.73 -29.31
N GLY A 190 5.64 0.41 -29.68
CA GLY A 190 4.97 1.72 -29.66
C GLY A 190 5.78 2.85 -29.04
N THR A 191 5.27 4.07 -29.18
CA THR A 191 5.86 5.31 -28.64
C THR A 191 5.37 5.66 -27.23
N ALA A 192 4.55 4.79 -26.63
CA ALA A 192 3.94 5.05 -25.33
C ALA A 192 4.98 5.28 -24.23
N ILE A 193 4.66 6.17 -23.29
CA ILE A 193 5.53 6.44 -22.14
C ILE A 193 5.27 5.36 -21.10
N VAL A 194 6.28 4.55 -20.81
CA VAL A 194 6.19 3.42 -19.88
C VAL A 194 6.97 3.73 -18.61
N ARG A 195 6.33 3.51 -17.45
CA ARG A 195 6.98 3.63 -16.14
C ARG A 195 6.63 2.42 -15.27
N HIS A 196 7.63 1.74 -14.75
CA HIS A 196 7.45 0.73 -13.71
C HIS A 196 6.92 1.40 -12.42
N ILE A 197 5.83 0.88 -11.85
CA ILE A 197 5.18 1.47 -10.66
C ILE A 197 5.06 0.51 -9.47
N GLY A 198 5.38 -0.77 -9.64
CA GLY A 198 5.38 -1.76 -8.56
C GLY A 198 5.32 -3.18 -9.08
N CYS A 199 5.29 -4.15 -8.18
CA CYS A 199 5.32 -5.57 -8.54
C CYS A 199 4.16 -6.35 -7.91
N LEU A 200 3.40 -7.08 -8.71
CA LEU A 200 2.32 -7.96 -8.28
C LEU A 200 2.85 -9.37 -8.01
N HIS A 201 2.68 -9.84 -6.77
CA HIS A 201 2.98 -11.22 -6.38
C HIS A 201 1.70 -12.05 -6.32
N LEU A 202 1.74 -13.27 -6.84
CA LEU A 202 0.64 -14.23 -6.79
C LEU A 202 1.09 -15.56 -6.20
N MET A 203 0.19 -16.22 -5.48
CA MET A 203 0.42 -17.54 -4.88
C MET A 203 -0.91 -18.31 -4.73
N PRO A 204 -0.89 -19.61 -4.37
CA PRO A 204 -2.11 -20.37 -4.18
C PRO A 204 -2.85 -19.97 -2.90
N PHE A 205 -4.18 -19.93 -2.99
CA PHE A 205 -5.10 -19.70 -1.90
C PHE A 205 -6.27 -20.68 -1.98
N ALA A 206 -6.88 -20.95 -0.82
CA ALA A 206 -8.15 -21.66 -0.71
C ALA A 206 -8.96 -21.12 0.47
N ALA A 207 -10.27 -21.33 0.47
CA ALA A 207 -11.08 -21.05 1.66
C ALA A 207 -10.93 -22.15 2.71
N GLU A 208 -11.02 -21.75 3.98
CA GLU A 208 -10.97 -22.69 5.11
C GLU A 208 -12.10 -23.74 5.03
N SER A 209 -13.28 -23.36 4.52
CA SER A 209 -14.42 -24.26 4.31
C SER A 209 -14.09 -25.40 3.34
N TYR A 210 -13.33 -25.11 2.27
CA TYR A 210 -12.88 -26.12 1.32
C TYR A 210 -11.82 -27.04 1.94
N LEU A 211 -10.82 -26.46 2.62
CA LEU A 211 -9.72 -27.20 3.23
C LEU A 211 -10.18 -28.18 4.32
N LYS A 212 -11.25 -27.83 5.07
CA LYS A 212 -11.86 -28.72 6.07
C LYS A 212 -12.44 -30.01 5.46
N VAL A 213 -12.90 -29.95 4.22
CA VAL A 213 -13.53 -31.10 3.54
C VAL A 213 -12.51 -31.86 2.69
N ALA A 214 -11.69 -31.15 1.91
CA ALA A 214 -10.76 -31.75 0.96
C ALA A 214 -9.37 -32.04 1.53
N GLY A 215 -9.07 -31.56 2.74
CA GLY A 215 -7.71 -31.56 3.29
C GLY A 215 -6.89 -30.35 2.84
N THR A 216 -5.74 -30.13 3.50
CA THR A 216 -4.78 -29.09 3.10
C THR A 216 -3.60 -29.74 2.37
N PRO A 217 -3.35 -29.41 1.09
CA PRO A 217 -2.21 -29.96 0.40
C PRO A 217 -0.91 -29.45 1.00
N THR A 218 0.13 -30.28 1.00
CA THR A 218 1.49 -29.89 1.43
C THR A 218 2.43 -29.65 0.26
N SER A 219 2.08 -30.11 -0.94
CA SER A 219 2.82 -29.83 -2.18
C SER A 219 1.89 -29.68 -3.39
N VAL A 220 2.46 -29.21 -4.51
CA VAL A 220 1.76 -29.15 -5.80
C VAL A 220 1.41 -30.54 -6.34
N ASP A 221 2.17 -31.58 -5.97
CA ASP A 221 1.92 -32.96 -6.41
C ASP A 221 0.58 -33.52 -5.89
N GLU A 222 0.01 -32.89 -4.86
CA GLU A 222 -1.31 -33.24 -4.31
C GLU A 222 -2.46 -32.53 -5.04
N TRP A 223 -2.19 -31.56 -5.91
CA TRP A 223 -3.24 -30.87 -6.69
C TRP A 223 -4.17 -31.80 -7.47
N PRO A 224 -3.74 -32.97 -7.97
CA PRO A 224 -4.64 -33.95 -8.57
C PRO A 224 -5.80 -34.42 -7.67
N ASN A 225 -5.64 -34.32 -6.35
CA ASN A 225 -6.67 -34.68 -5.37
C ASN A 225 -7.58 -33.50 -4.99
N HIS A 226 -7.35 -32.33 -5.60
CA HIS A 226 -8.05 -31.10 -5.29
C HIS A 226 -8.78 -30.53 -6.51
N LYS A 227 -9.84 -29.78 -6.24
CA LYS A 227 -10.50 -28.94 -7.22
C LYS A 227 -9.74 -27.63 -7.37
N LEU A 228 -9.52 -27.24 -8.63
CA LEU A 228 -8.92 -25.97 -8.98
C LEU A 228 -9.99 -25.01 -9.50
N VAL A 229 -9.86 -23.74 -9.12
CA VAL A 229 -10.55 -22.60 -9.72
C VAL A 229 -9.50 -21.87 -10.55
N TRP A 230 -9.79 -21.60 -11.82
CA TRP A 230 -8.81 -21.08 -12.76
C TRP A 230 -9.30 -19.82 -13.47
N GLN A 231 -8.44 -18.80 -13.53
CA GLN A 231 -8.70 -17.58 -14.28
C GLN A 231 -7.99 -17.64 -15.64
N GLU A 232 -8.72 -17.41 -16.72
CA GLU A 232 -8.18 -17.36 -18.09
C GLU A 232 -8.44 -15.98 -18.71
N ALA A 233 -7.36 -15.27 -19.05
CA ALA A 233 -7.44 -13.96 -19.70
C ALA A 233 -6.11 -13.56 -20.36
N ASP A 234 -6.13 -12.57 -21.26
CA ASP A 234 -4.95 -12.15 -22.04
C ASP A 234 -3.75 -11.69 -21.19
N GLN A 235 -4.00 -11.07 -20.04
CA GLN A 235 -2.96 -10.68 -19.09
C GLN A 235 -2.72 -11.71 -17.98
N VAL A 236 -3.47 -12.82 -18.00
CA VAL A 236 -3.30 -13.99 -17.11
C VAL A 236 -2.89 -15.16 -17.96
N ALA A 237 -1.59 -15.26 -18.20
CA ALA A 237 -0.94 -16.31 -18.98
C ALA A 237 -1.61 -17.69 -18.84
N SER A 238 -2.29 -18.14 -19.88
CA SER A 238 -2.98 -19.44 -19.95
C SER A 238 -2.02 -20.63 -19.82
N TYR A 239 -0.71 -20.42 -20.01
CA TYR A 239 0.36 -21.39 -19.80
C TYR A 239 0.80 -21.56 -18.34
N LEU A 240 0.24 -20.77 -17.39
CA LEU A 240 0.64 -20.83 -15.98
C LEU A 240 0.37 -22.18 -15.33
N LEU A 241 -0.76 -22.83 -15.63
CA LEU A 241 -1.10 -24.12 -15.03
C LEU A 241 -0.15 -25.24 -15.49
N PRO A 242 0.14 -25.39 -16.80
CA PRO A 242 1.20 -26.28 -17.27
C PRO A 242 2.58 -25.99 -16.68
N PHE A 243 2.94 -24.70 -16.55
CA PHE A 243 4.22 -24.29 -15.97
C PHE A 243 4.33 -24.70 -14.50
N ILE A 244 3.29 -24.48 -13.71
CA ILE A 244 3.25 -24.83 -12.28
C ILE A 244 3.30 -26.36 -12.08
N LEU A 245 2.58 -27.11 -12.91
CA LEU A 245 2.48 -28.56 -12.78
C LEU A 245 3.58 -29.33 -13.53
N GLY A 246 4.40 -28.65 -14.34
CA GLY A 246 5.38 -29.28 -15.22
C GLY A 246 4.76 -30.24 -16.25
N ARG A 247 3.48 -30.04 -16.62
CA ARG A 247 2.70 -30.96 -17.47
C ARG A 247 1.85 -30.20 -18.48
N SER A 248 1.91 -30.60 -19.75
CA SER A 248 1.19 -29.93 -20.85
C SER A 248 -0.32 -30.14 -20.84
N GLU A 249 -0.83 -31.21 -20.23
CA GLU A 249 -2.25 -31.51 -20.11
C GLU A 249 -2.61 -31.83 -18.67
N VAL A 250 -3.71 -31.22 -18.19
CA VAL A 250 -4.23 -31.43 -16.84
C VAL A 250 -5.74 -31.69 -16.91
N PRO A 251 -6.18 -32.83 -17.48
CA PRO A 251 -7.60 -33.11 -17.63
C PRO A 251 -8.25 -33.36 -16.26
N GLY A 252 -9.37 -32.68 -15.98
CA GLY A 252 -10.25 -32.99 -14.84
C GLY A 252 -9.96 -32.30 -13.50
N LEU A 253 -8.88 -31.52 -13.37
CA LEU A 253 -8.58 -30.80 -12.10
C LEU A 253 -9.30 -29.46 -11.97
N ILE A 254 -9.49 -28.76 -13.08
CA ILE A 254 -10.16 -27.46 -13.10
C ILE A 254 -11.66 -27.69 -13.04
N SER A 255 -12.24 -27.29 -11.91
CA SER A 255 -13.68 -27.40 -11.64
C SER A 255 -14.46 -26.16 -12.08
N ILE A 256 -13.80 -24.98 -12.06
CA ILE A 256 -14.39 -23.69 -12.39
C ILE A 256 -13.39 -22.91 -13.24
N ARG A 257 -13.88 -22.33 -14.34
CA ARG A 257 -13.14 -21.41 -15.20
C ARG A 257 -13.87 -20.07 -15.27
N THR A 258 -13.13 -18.98 -15.23
CA THR A 258 -13.68 -17.63 -15.42
C THR A 258 -12.62 -16.70 -15.97
N ASN A 259 -13.02 -15.61 -16.63
CA ASN A 259 -12.11 -14.54 -17.03
C ASN A 259 -12.11 -13.37 -16.03
N SER A 260 -13.06 -13.31 -15.09
CA SER A 260 -13.18 -12.23 -14.11
C SER A 260 -12.41 -12.57 -12.83
N SER A 261 -11.56 -11.65 -12.38
CA SER A 261 -10.80 -11.81 -11.13
C SER A 261 -11.73 -11.72 -9.91
N SER A 262 -12.79 -10.92 -9.97
CA SER A 262 -13.78 -10.88 -8.88
C SER A 262 -14.60 -12.17 -8.77
N ALA A 263 -15.03 -12.74 -9.89
CA ALA A 263 -15.69 -14.05 -9.91
C ALA A 263 -14.73 -15.16 -9.41
N HIS A 264 -13.47 -15.12 -9.84
CA HIS A 264 -12.41 -16.05 -9.43
C HIS A 264 -12.15 -15.99 -7.92
N PHE A 265 -11.93 -14.78 -7.39
CA PHE A 265 -11.78 -14.55 -5.96
C PHE A 265 -13.01 -15.05 -5.18
N ARG A 266 -14.22 -14.73 -5.66
CA ARG A 266 -15.45 -15.14 -4.99
C ARG A 266 -15.59 -16.66 -4.95
N ALA A 267 -15.35 -17.35 -6.06
CA ALA A 267 -15.41 -18.80 -6.13
C ALA A 267 -14.44 -19.46 -5.13
N ILE A 268 -13.21 -18.97 -5.03
CA ILE A 268 -12.22 -19.46 -4.06
C ILE A 268 -12.68 -19.17 -2.64
N ALA A 269 -13.10 -17.93 -2.35
CA ALA A 269 -13.53 -17.49 -1.02
C ALA A 269 -14.78 -18.22 -0.51
N THR A 270 -15.63 -18.74 -1.41
CA THR A 270 -16.79 -19.58 -1.06
C THR A 270 -16.49 -21.08 -1.04
N GLY A 271 -15.23 -21.47 -1.21
CA GLY A 271 -14.81 -22.87 -1.11
C GLY A 271 -14.93 -23.69 -2.40
N GLY A 272 -14.89 -23.04 -3.56
CA GLY A 272 -14.91 -23.72 -4.88
C GLY A 272 -13.63 -24.50 -5.21
N GLY A 273 -12.54 -24.28 -4.46
CA GLY A 273 -11.28 -24.99 -4.65
C GLY A 273 -10.05 -24.15 -4.35
N ILE A 274 -8.90 -24.61 -4.84
CA ILE A 274 -7.63 -23.89 -4.81
C ILE A 274 -7.53 -23.02 -6.06
N GLY A 275 -7.07 -21.78 -5.91
CA GLY A 275 -6.73 -20.94 -7.05
C GLY A 275 -5.57 -20.00 -6.75
N ILE A 276 -4.99 -19.45 -7.81
CA ILE A 276 -3.90 -18.48 -7.69
C ILE A 276 -4.51 -17.09 -7.52
N LEU A 277 -4.12 -16.37 -6.47
CA LEU A 277 -4.58 -15.01 -6.19
C LEU A 277 -3.38 -14.07 -5.93
N PRO A 278 -3.56 -12.76 -6.16
CA PRO A 278 -2.64 -11.75 -5.65
C PRO A 278 -2.45 -11.87 -4.14
N THR A 279 -1.24 -11.62 -3.64
CA THR A 279 -0.96 -11.68 -2.20
C THR A 279 -1.82 -10.71 -1.38
N TYR A 280 -2.21 -9.56 -1.95
CA TYR A 280 -3.14 -8.61 -1.32
C TYR A 280 -4.56 -9.17 -1.11
N ALA A 281 -4.92 -10.33 -1.69
CA ALA A 281 -6.20 -10.98 -1.45
C ALA A 281 -6.47 -11.23 0.04
N ARG A 282 -5.40 -11.41 0.83
CA ARG A 282 -5.48 -11.53 2.30
C ARG A 282 -5.95 -10.25 2.98
N ALA A 283 -5.70 -9.08 2.39
CA ALA A 283 -6.21 -7.79 2.86
C ALA A 283 -7.69 -7.59 2.49
N ILE A 284 -8.16 -8.22 1.41
CA ILE A 284 -9.58 -8.16 0.98
C ILE A 284 -10.48 -8.98 1.91
N SER A 285 -10.14 -10.24 2.16
CA SER A 285 -10.92 -11.12 3.03
C SER A 285 -10.05 -12.12 3.77
N ARG A 286 -10.43 -12.39 5.02
CA ARG A 286 -9.82 -13.44 5.84
C ARG A 286 -10.29 -14.85 5.47
N ARG A 287 -11.37 -14.98 4.69
CA ARG A 287 -11.91 -16.28 4.25
C ARG A 287 -10.95 -17.06 3.38
N VAL A 288 -10.10 -16.35 2.62
CA VAL A 288 -9.04 -16.99 1.83
C VAL A 288 -7.75 -17.07 2.64
N ARG A 289 -7.15 -18.26 2.61
CA ARG A 289 -5.91 -18.59 3.30
C ARG A 289 -4.81 -18.88 2.26
N PRO A 290 -3.61 -18.29 2.38
CA PRO A 290 -2.48 -18.62 1.51
C PRO A 290 -2.00 -20.06 1.79
N LEU A 291 -1.62 -20.77 0.73
CA LEU A 291 -1.04 -22.12 0.78
C LEU A 291 0.44 -22.07 0.38
N ASP A 292 1.29 -22.56 1.27
CA ASP A 292 2.75 -22.58 1.11
C ASP A 292 3.19 -23.78 0.26
N LEU A 293 2.90 -23.76 -1.04
CA LEU A 293 3.16 -24.88 -1.97
C LEU A 293 4.35 -24.62 -2.92
N ASP A 294 5.27 -23.74 -2.54
CA ASP A 294 6.41 -23.29 -3.38
C ASP A 294 6.04 -22.71 -4.76
N VAL A 295 4.77 -22.37 -4.98
CA VAL A 295 4.30 -21.65 -6.16
C VAL A 295 4.26 -20.16 -5.86
N ARG A 296 5.16 -19.40 -6.49
CA ARG A 296 5.20 -17.95 -6.42
C ARG A 296 5.36 -17.37 -7.81
N LEU A 297 4.40 -16.55 -8.22
CA LEU A 297 4.43 -15.85 -9.49
C LEU A 297 4.67 -14.37 -9.27
N ARG A 298 5.46 -13.78 -10.15
CA ARG A 298 5.79 -12.36 -10.15
C ARG A 298 5.32 -11.72 -11.46
N ARG A 299 4.71 -10.54 -11.38
CA ARG A 299 4.31 -9.71 -12.52
C ARG A 299 4.69 -8.27 -12.23
N GLU A 300 5.42 -7.65 -13.15
CA GLU A 300 5.72 -6.22 -13.05
C GLU A 300 4.45 -5.42 -13.34
N ILE A 301 4.31 -4.25 -12.73
CA ILE A 301 3.20 -3.34 -12.96
C ILE A 301 3.75 -2.08 -13.62
N PHE A 302 3.19 -1.75 -14.78
CA PHE A 302 3.57 -0.58 -15.56
C PHE A 302 2.41 0.41 -15.65
N CYS A 303 2.72 1.69 -15.46
CA CYS A 303 1.90 2.80 -15.92
C CYS A 303 2.32 3.11 -17.36
N VAL A 304 1.40 2.98 -18.30
CA VAL A 304 1.60 3.29 -19.72
C VAL A 304 0.75 4.51 -20.04
N ALA A 305 1.35 5.55 -20.62
CA ALA A 305 0.67 6.80 -20.95
C ALA A 305 0.76 7.12 -22.44
N ASN A 306 -0.33 7.65 -22.99
CA ASN A 306 -0.36 8.17 -24.34
C ASN A 306 0.56 9.40 -24.45
N PRO A 307 1.59 9.40 -25.32
CA PRO A 307 2.56 10.50 -25.43
C PRO A 307 1.92 11.85 -25.73
N ALA A 308 0.86 11.88 -26.54
CA ALA A 308 0.16 13.11 -26.91
C ALA A 308 -0.57 13.76 -25.73
N LYS A 309 -0.87 12.98 -24.70
CA LYS A 309 -1.62 13.40 -23.51
C LYS A 309 -0.74 13.46 -22.26
N ALA A 310 0.47 12.93 -22.32
CA ALA A 310 1.36 12.85 -21.18
C ALA A 310 1.71 14.22 -20.56
N SER A 311 1.68 15.32 -21.31
CA SER A 311 1.94 16.66 -20.79
C SER A 311 0.72 17.35 -20.15
N SER A 312 -0.48 16.74 -20.23
CA SER A 312 -1.68 17.31 -19.60
C SER A 312 -1.55 17.31 -18.07
N SER A 313 -2.08 18.37 -17.45
CA SER A 313 -2.16 18.49 -15.98
C SER A 313 -3.02 17.39 -15.36
N GLY A 314 -4.15 17.04 -15.99
CA GLY A 314 -5.01 15.98 -15.50
C GLY A 314 -4.31 14.62 -15.57
N VAL A 315 -3.67 14.32 -16.70
CA VAL A 315 -2.92 13.07 -16.89
C VAL A 315 -1.76 12.96 -15.90
N GLN A 316 -1.00 14.04 -15.69
CA GLN A 316 0.08 14.06 -14.68
C GLN A 316 -0.43 13.89 -13.25
N SER A 317 -1.61 14.44 -12.94
CA SER A 317 -2.25 14.28 -11.64
C SER A 317 -2.64 12.83 -11.38
N VAL A 318 -3.24 12.17 -12.39
CA VAL A 318 -3.60 10.75 -12.33
C VAL A 318 -2.35 9.86 -12.26
N ILE A 319 -1.31 10.14 -13.05
CA ILE A 319 -0.01 9.45 -13.02
C ILE A 319 0.61 9.50 -11.63
N THR A 320 0.54 10.65 -10.97
CA THR A 320 1.07 10.85 -9.62
C THR A 320 0.26 10.06 -8.60
N TRP A 321 -1.08 10.15 -8.67
CA TRP A 321 -1.97 9.38 -7.81
C TRP A 321 -1.79 7.86 -7.98
N LEU A 322 -1.75 7.37 -9.22
CA LEU A 322 -1.52 5.96 -9.55
C LEU A 322 -0.23 5.45 -8.92
N THR A 323 0.90 6.15 -9.09
CA THR A 323 2.17 5.72 -8.48
C THR A 323 2.10 5.65 -6.97
N SER A 324 1.40 6.60 -6.32
CA SER A 324 1.19 6.55 -4.87
C SER A 324 0.38 5.32 -4.44
N CYS A 325 -0.54 4.84 -5.29
CA CYS A 325 -1.35 3.65 -5.02
C CYS A 325 -0.53 2.36 -5.04
N PHE A 326 0.62 2.32 -5.69
CA PHE A 326 1.48 1.12 -5.78
C PHE A 326 2.79 1.26 -4.97
N ALA A 327 2.89 2.30 -4.14
CA ALA A 327 4.09 2.58 -3.37
C ALA A 327 4.40 1.45 -2.36
N GLY A 328 5.44 0.64 -2.63
CA GLY A 328 5.79 -0.55 -1.85
C GLY A 328 6.26 -0.28 -0.42
N ASP A 329 6.68 0.95 -0.11
CA ASP A 329 6.97 1.41 1.26
C ASP A 329 5.71 1.43 2.12
N ILE A 330 4.57 1.77 1.52
CA ILE A 330 3.25 1.80 2.16
C ILE A 330 2.53 0.46 2.03
N TYR A 331 2.59 -0.14 0.84
CA TYR A 331 1.84 -1.35 0.47
C TYR A 331 2.81 -2.51 0.20
N PRO A 332 3.15 -3.32 1.22
CA PRO A 332 4.24 -4.29 1.11
C PRO A 332 4.03 -5.37 0.04
N TRP A 333 2.78 -5.67 -0.34
CA TRP A 333 2.44 -6.59 -1.43
C TRP A 333 2.76 -6.06 -2.84
N PHE A 334 3.14 -4.78 -2.98
CA PHE A 334 3.62 -4.20 -4.24
C PHE A 334 5.13 -3.98 -4.32
N ARG A 335 5.88 -4.42 -3.30
CA ARG A 335 7.35 -4.37 -3.31
C ARG A 335 7.93 -5.29 -4.38
N ASP A 336 9.14 -4.97 -4.82
CA ASP A 336 9.88 -5.84 -5.73
C ASP A 336 10.19 -7.19 -5.07
N GLU A 337 10.55 -7.18 -3.78
CA GLU A 337 10.71 -8.41 -3.00
C GLU A 337 9.36 -9.00 -2.59
N PHE A 338 9.29 -10.33 -2.60
CA PHE A 338 8.14 -11.06 -2.07
C PHE A 338 8.04 -10.86 -0.56
N VAL A 339 6.88 -10.39 -0.11
CA VAL A 339 6.49 -10.35 1.31
C VAL A 339 5.32 -11.30 1.50
N HIS A 340 5.43 -12.20 2.46
CA HIS A 340 4.43 -13.26 2.65
C HIS A 340 3.12 -12.68 3.21
N PRO A 341 1.92 -13.14 2.77
CA PRO A 341 0.66 -12.58 3.25
C PRO A 341 0.40 -12.67 4.75
N ARG A 342 1.08 -13.58 5.46
CA ARG A 342 1.03 -13.65 6.94
C ARG A 342 1.69 -12.44 7.62
N ASP A 343 2.62 -11.79 6.95
CA ASP A 343 3.38 -10.66 7.50
C ASP A 343 2.67 -9.32 7.24
N PHE A 344 1.53 -9.34 6.55
CA PHE A 344 0.75 -8.14 6.26
C PHE A 344 -0.06 -7.62 7.44
N GLU A 345 -0.13 -8.33 8.57
CA GLU A 345 -1.02 -7.95 9.69
C GLU A 345 -0.78 -6.52 10.19
N GLN A 346 0.47 -6.05 10.26
CA GLN A 346 0.77 -4.67 10.66
C GLN A 346 0.33 -3.65 9.61
N ALA A 347 0.46 -3.97 8.31
CA ALA A 347 0.04 -3.10 7.21
C ALA A 347 -1.51 -3.07 7.08
N ILE A 348 -2.14 -4.23 7.21
CA ILE A 348 -3.60 -4.40 7.18
C ILE A 348 -4.26 -3.73 8.39
N SER A 349 -3.63 -3.73 9.57
CA SER A 349 -4.19 -3.10 10.77
C SER A 349 -4.21 -1.56 10.72
N SER A 350 -3.60 -0.94 9.70
CA SER A 350 -3.69 0.49 9.51
C SER A 350 -5.11 0.89 9.05
N ARG A 351 -5.69 1.92 9.68
CA ARG A 351 -7.07 2.37 9.41
C ARG A 351 -7.32 2.72 7.93
N HIS A 352 -6.27 3.16 7.22
CA HIS A 352 -6.30 3.44 5.79
C HIS A 352 -6.48 2.18 4.92
N VAL A 353 -5.92 1.03 5.32
CA VAL A 353 -6.00 -0.20 4.52
C VAL A 353 -7.31 -0.95 4.74
N ILE A 354 -7.81 -0.99 5.97
CA ILE A 354 -9.07 -1.68 6.30
C ILE A 354 -10.26 -1.05 5.59
N GLY A 355 -10.32 0.30 5.55
CA GLY A 355 -11.42 1.02 4.91
C GLY A 355 -11.56 0.75 3.41
N LEU A 356 -10.46 0.40 2.73
CA LEU A 356 -10.47 0.16 1.28
C LEU A 356 -11.24 -1.09 0.85
N PHE A 357 -11.40 -2.04 1.78
CA PHE A 357 -12.11 -3.29 1.54
C PHE A 357 -13.36 -3.41 2.42
N GLU A 358 -13.80 -2.31 3.04
CA GLU A 358 -15.02 -2.24 3.82
C GLU A 358 -16.22 -2.63 2.94
N GLY A 359 -16.99 -3.64 3.35
CA GLY A 359 -18.05 -4.26 2.54
C GLY A 359 -17.64 -5.54 1.79
N PHE A 360 -16.34 -5.78 1.59
CA PHE A 360 -15.79 -7.08 1.13
C PHE A 360 -15.17 -7.90 2.26
N ILE A 361 -14.70 -7.24 3.32
CA ILE A 361 -14.33 -7.87 4.58
C ILE A 361 -15.62 -8.37 5.24
N ASP A 362 -15.69 -9.67 5.49
CA ASP A 362 -16.80 -10.25 6.24
C ASP A 362 -16.85 -9.65 7.65
N ASN A 363 -18.01 -9.12 8.04
CA ASN A 363 -18.23 -8.56 9.37
C ASN A 363 -17.86 -9.61 10.43
N ILE A 364 -16.90 -9.26 11.28
CA ILE A 364 -16.26 -10.13 12.30
C ILE A 364 -17.27 -10.67 13.35
N ALA A 365 -18.49 -10.16 13.41
CA ALA A 365 -19.41 -10.41 14.52
C ALA A 365 -20.53 -11.44 14.26
N ALA A 366 -20.57 -12.12 13.10
CA ALA A 366 -21.72 -12.96 12.73
C ALA A 366 -21.47 -14.49 12.78
N ASP A 367 -20.23 -14.95 12.98
CA ASP A 367 -19.87 -16.37 12.93
C ASP A 367 -19.26 -16.88 14.27
N GLU A 368 -19.75 -16.42 15.42
CA GLU A 368 -19.62 -17.21 16.66
C GLU A 368 -20.83 -18.16 16.74
N PRO A 369 -20.63 -19.49 16.68
CA PRO A 369 -21.71 -20.44 16.89
C PRO A 369 -22.08 -20.48 18.38
N ASP A 370 -23.38 -20.37 18.67
CA ASP A 370 -24.00 -20.76 19.95
C ASP A 370 -23.73 -22.24 20.30
#